data_AF-A0A7S2J318-F1
#
_entry.id   AF-A0A7S2J318-F1
#
_cell.length_a   1.000
_cell.length_b   1.000
_cell.length_c   1.000
_cell.angle_alpha   90.00
_cell.angle_beta   90.00
_cell.angle_gamma   90.00
#
_symmetry.space_group_name_H-M   'P 1'
#
loop_
_entity.id
_entity.type
_entity.pdbx_description
1 polymer ?
#
loop_
_entity_poly.entity_id
_entity_poly.type
_entity_poly.pdbx_seq_one_letter_code
_entity_poly.pdbx_strand_id
1 'polypeptide(L)'
;RRVHKLDEHVPFPLILDFSAFACGSAPAVQHYSQLSSAEEAAPAHLHLYAVVEHIGTFSGGHYVAYVHLSGRWYRMSDSIVTHVTEDEVLAAQAFMLFYQAVGQQGGESGGESGGESGGE
;
A
#
# COMPACT_ATOMS: atom_id res chain seq x y z
N ARG A 1 -8.55 -3.58 35.49
CA ARG A 1 -8.85 -4.20 34.17
C ARG A 1 -7.51 -4.66 33.58
N ARG A 2 -7.31 -5.96 33.34
CA ARG A 2 -6.03 -6.49 32.82
C ARG A 2 -6.03 -6.36 31.29
N VAL A 3 -5.14 -5.55 30.75
CA VAL A 3 -4.98 -5.38 29.29
C VAL A 3 -4.18 -6.55 28.75
N HIS A 4 -4.63 -7.13 27.64
CA HIS A 4 -3.93 -8.17 26.89
C HIS A 4 -3.87 -7.76 25.43
N LYS A 5 -2.81 -8.19 24.74
CA LYS A 5 -2.67 -7.99 23.30
C LYS A 5 -3.62 -8.95 22.58
N LEU A 6 -4.20 -8.49 21.47
CA LEU A 6 -4.92 -9.35 20.55
C LEU A 6 -3.92 -9.87 19.53
N ASP A 7 -3.65 -11.17 19.58
CA ASP A 7 -2.64 -11.85 18.75
C ASP A 7 -3.29 -12.74 17.68
N GLU A 8 -4.54 -12.47 17.32
CA GLU A 8 -5.23 -13.14 16.22
C GLU A 8 -4.78 -12.51 14.89
N HIS A 9 -4.50 -13.35 13.89
CA HIS A 9 -4.14 -12.88 12.56
C HIS A 9 -5.37 -12.27 11.89
N VAL A 10 -5.22 -11.03 11.41
CA VAL A 10 -6.22 -10.35 10.60
C VAL A 10 -5.67 -10.30 9.18
N PRO A 11 -6.29 -10.98 8.20
CA PRO A 11 -5.81 -10.94 6.82
C PRO A 11 -5.97 -9.53 6.25
N PHE A 12 -4.98 -9.11 5.46
CA PHE A 12 -4.97 -7.83 4.77
C PHE A 12 -4.57 -8.02 3.31
N PRO A 13 -5.16 -7.28 2.37
CA PRO A 13 -4.87 -7.44 0.95
C PRO A 13 -3.63 -6.64 0.52
N LEU A 14 -3.00 -7.02 -0.59
CA LEU A 14 -1.96 -6.19 -1.21
C LEU A 14 -2.54 -4.95 -1.89
N ILE A 15 -3.76 -5.10 -2.43
CA ILE A 15 -4.50 -4.03 -3.09
C ILE A 15 -5.79 -3.83 -2.30
N LEU A 16 -5.93 -2.67 -1.70
CA LEU A 16 -7.10 -2.29 -0.93
C LEU A 16 -8.03 -1.43 -1.80
N ASP A 17 -9.26 -1.89 -1.98
CA ASP A 17 -10.34 -1.11 -2.58
C ASP A 17 -11.05 -0.27 -1.49
N PHE A 18 -10.91 1.05 -1.56
CA PHE A 18 -11.50 2.00 -0.61
C PHE A 18 -12.78 2.66 -1.16
N SER A 19 -13.23 2.30 -2.37
CA SER A 19 -14.36 2.95 -3.06
C SER A 19 -15.64 2.99 -2.23
N ALA A 20 -15.97 1.90 -1.53
CA ALA A 20 -17.15 1.80 -0.69
C ALA A 20 -17.14 2.78 0.51
N PHE A 21 -15.97 3.25 0.91
CA PHE A 21 -15.78 4.14 2.06
C PHE A 21 -15.46 5.59 1.66
N ALA A 22 -15.33 5.87 0.36
CA ALA A 22 -15.07 7.21 -0.14
C ALA A 22 -16.33 8.11 -0.07
N CYS A 23 -16.16 9.37 0.33
CA CYS A 23 -17.24 10.35 0.31
C CYS A 23 -17.66 10.62 -1.14
N GLY A 24 -18.88 10.26 -1.51
CA GLY A 24 -19.38 10.33 -2.89
C GLY A 24 -20.01 9.03 -3.41
N SER A 25 -19.72 7.89 -2.78
CA SER A 25 -20.32 6.60 -3.13
C SER A 25 -21.75 6.43 -2.61
N ALA A 26 -22.16 7.20 -1.60
CA ALA A 26 -23.52 7.18 -1.06
C ALA A 26 -24.54 7.83 -2.03
N PRO A 27 -25.75 7.25 -2.20
CA PRO A 27 -26.75 7.76 -3.14
C PRO A 27 -27.13 9.23 -2.93
N ALA A 28 -27.09 9.70 -1.68
CA ALA A 28 -27.41 11.08 -1.33
C ALA A 28 -26.33 12.10 -1.77
N VAL A 29 -25.07 11.66 -1.96
CA VAL A 29 -23.94 12.54 -2.31
C VAL A 29 -23.73 12.59 -3.84
N GLN A 30 -24.20 11.58 -4.58
CA GLN A 30 -24.16 11.56 -6.05
C GLN A 30 -24.85 12.79 -6.67
N HIS A 31 -25.95 13.27 -6.07
CA HIS A 31 -26.70 14.41 -6.59
C HIS A 31 -25.96 15.77 -6.47
N TYR A 32 -24.98 15.87 -5.55
CA TYR A 32 -24.16 17.09 -5.39
C TYR A 32 -22.84 17.04 -6.19
N SER A 33 -22.34 15.84 -6.51
CA SER A 33 -21.09 15.65 -7.28
C SER A 33 -21.17 16.07 -8.76
N GLN A 34 -22.38 16.15 -9.33
CA GLN A 34 -22.56 16.56 -10.74
C GLN A 34 -22.33 18.07 -10.97
N LEU A 35 -22.18 18.86 -9.90
CA LEU A 35 -21.95 20.32 -9.96
C LEU A 35 -20.47 20.70 -9.80
N SER A 36 -19.61 19.78 -9.35
CA SER A 36 -18.15 19.99 -9.24
C SER A 36 -17.46 19.36 -10.45
N SER A 37 -16.92 20.20 -11.34
CA SER A 37 -16.11 19.78 -12.47
C SER A 37 -14.90 18.96 -12.00
N ALA A 38 -14.84 17.70 -12.41
CA ALA A 38 -13.65 16.83 -12.36
C ALA A 38 -12.85 16.94 -11.04
N GLU A 39 -13.48 16.65 -9.90
CA GLU A 39 -12.71 16.34 -8.69
C GLU A 39 -12.07 14.98 -8.94
N GLU A 40 -10.73 14.89 -8.95
CA GLU A 40 -10.02 13.61 -9.06
C GLU A 40 -10.63 12.61 -8.07
N ALA A 41 -11.34 11.61 -8.59
CA ALA A 41 -11.94 10.59 -7.76
C ALA A 41 -10.83 10.01 -6.90
N ALA A 42 -10.96 10.10 -5.57
CA ALA A 42 -9.97 9.60 -4.64
C ALA A 42 -9.57 8.19 -5.08
N PRO A 43 -8.26 7.89 -5.21
CA PRO A 43 -7.78 6.65 -5.81
C PRO A 43 -8.40 5.48 -5.07
N ALA A 44 -9.31 4.79 -5.74
CA ALA A 44 -10.07 3.70 -5.15
C ALA A 44 -9.18 2.51 -4.80
N HIS A 45 -8.04 2.36 -5.49
CA HIS A 45 -7.11 1.26 -5.28
C HIS A 45 -5.82 1.77 -4.65
N LEU A 46 -5.53 1.27 -3.45
CA LEU A 46 -4.32 1.57 -2.71
C LEU A 46 -3.44 0.32 -2.65
N HIS A 47 -2.13 0.48 -2.86
CA HIS A 47 -1.18 -0.62 -2.80
C HIS A 47 -0.47 -0.64 -1.45
N LEU A 48 -0.43 -1.79 -0.81
CA LEU A 48 0.34 -2.03 0.39
C LEU A 48 1.83 -1.86 0.07
N TYR A 49 2.53 -1.03 0.83
CA TYR A 49 3.97 -0.85 0.67
C TYR A 49 4.75 -1.01 1.96
N ALA A 50 4.10 -0.99 3.13
CA ALA A 50 4.74 -1.37 4.38
C ALA A 50 3.77 -1.99 5.40
N VAL A 51 4.31 -2.91 6.21
CA VAL A 51 3.63 -3.54 7.36
C VAL A 51 4.53 -3.39 8.56
N VAL A 52 3.99 -2.98 9.70
CA VAL A 52 4.69 -3.03 10.99
C VAL A 52 4.07 -4.14 11.81
N GLU A 53 4.90 -5.06 12.28
CA GLU A 53 4.52 -6.15 13.17
C GLU A 53 5.11 -5.91 14.55
N HIS A 54 4.29 -6.13 15.59
CA HIS A 54 4.73 -6.10 16.97
C HIS A 54 4.77 -7.53 17.52
N ILE A 55 5.96 -8.03 17.83
CA ILE A 55 6.19 -9.38 18.34
C ILE A 55 6.37 -9.30 19.86
N GLY A 56 5.52 -10.00 20.62
CA GLY A 56 5.56 -9.96 22.09
C GLY A 56 4.24 -9.53 22.69
N THR A 57 4.27 -9.06 23.94
CA THR A 57 3.08 -8.79 24.75
C THR A 57 2.83 -7.29 24.90
N PHE A 58 1.69 -6.92 25.49
CA PHE A 58 1.39 -5.51 25.76
C PHE A 58 2.43 -4.82 26.66
N SER A 59 3.10 -5.56 27.54
CA SER A 59 4.12 -4.99 28.45
C SER A 59 5.51 -4.85 27.83
N GLY A 60 5.71 -5.36 26.61
CA GLY A 60 6.98 -5.31 25.92
C GLY A 60 7.05 -6.28 24.76
N GLY A 61 7.79 -5.87 23.73
CA GLY A 61 7.97 -6.65 22.52
C GLY A 61 8.98 -6.00 21.59
N HIS A 62 9.02 -6.50 20.36
CA HIS A 62 9.93 -6.10 19.32
C HIS A 62 9.15 -5.67 18.08
N TYR A 63 9.52 -4.53 17.51
CA TYR A 63 8.89 -4.03 16.29
C TYR A 63 9.76 -4.37 15.09
N VAL A 64 9.14 -4.91 14.06
CA VAL A 64 9.79 -5.14 12.77
C VAL A 64 8.93 -4.54 11.66
N ALA A 65 9.58 -4.10 10.59
CA ALA A 65 8.90 -3.53 9.42
C ALA A 65 9.15 -4.40 8.20
N TYR A 66 8.10 -4.71 7.46
CA TYR A 66 8.17 -5.25 6.11
C TYR A 66 7.95 -4.09 5.15
N VAL A 67 8.86 -3.88 4.19
CA VAL A 67 8.81 -2.75 3.25
C VAL A 67 8.97 -3.25 1.82
N HIS A 68 8.07 -2.81 0.94
CA HIS A 68 8.14 -3.08 -0.48
C HIS A 68 8.95 -1.98 -1.18
N LEU A 69 10.09 -2.35 -1.73
CA LEU A 69 11.00 -1.43 -2.40
C LEU A 69 11.49 -2.06 -3.71
N SER A 70 11.31 -1.33 -4.81
CA SER A 70 11.78 -1.77 -6.15
C SER A 70 11.30 -3.17 -6.55
N GLY A 71 10.02 -3.48 -6.29
CA GLY A 71 9.39 -4.75 -6.67
C GLY A 71 9.75 -5.95 -5.79
N ARG A 72 10.30 -5.71 -4.60
CA ARG A 72 10.69 -6.76 -3.64
C ARG A 72 10.34 -6.38 -2.21
N TRP A 73 10.10 -7.38 -1.38
CA TRP A 73 9.84 -7.21 0.05
C TRP A 73 11.09 -7.42 0.88
N TYR A 74 11.24 -6.59 1.90
CA TYR A 74 12.32 -6.67 2.87
C TYR A 74 11.76 -6.60 4.28
N ARG A 75 12.21 -7.51 5.14
CA ARG A 75 12.01 -7.44 6.59
C ARG A 75 13.18 -6.70 7.22
N MET A 76 12.88 -5.63 7.93
CA MET A 76 13.80 -4.76 8.64
C MET A 76 13.59 -4.95 10.14
N SER A 77 14.60 -5.47 10.82
CA SER A 77 14.63 -5.68 12.26
C SER A 77 15.90 -5.05 12.80
N ASP A 78 15.77 -3.83 13.34
CA ASP A 78 16.90 -3.00 13.76
C ASP A 78 17.94 -2.82 12.64
N SER A 79 19.16 -3.34 12.84
CA SER A 79 20.26 -3.29 11.86
C SER A 79 20.22 -4.42 10.82
N ILE A 80 19.27 -5.35 10.92
CA ILE A 80 19.19 -6.53 10.06
C ILE A 80 18.10 -6.32 9.01
N VAL A 81 18.50 -6.36 7.74
CA VAL A 81 17.59 -6.30 6.59
C VAL A 81 17.69 -7.61 5.82
N THR A 82 16.57 -8.29 5.64
CA THR A 82 16.49 -9.56 4.91
C THR A 82 15.42 -9.50 3.83
N HIS A 83 15.71 -10.06 2.66
CA HIS A 83 14.69 -10.29 1.65
C HIS A 83 13.67 -11.32 2.15
N VAL A 84 12.39 -11.11 1.86
CA VAL A 84 11.29 -11.99 2.25
C VAL A 84 10.29 -12.14 1.11
N THR A 85 9.52 -13.21 1.13
CA THR A 85 8.43 -13.41 0.16
C THR A 85 7.20 -12.59 0.52
N GLU A 86 6.32 -12.36 -0.46
CA GLU A 86 5.04 -11.71 -0.23
C GLU A 86 4.14 -12.51 0.74
N ASP A 87 4.15 -13.85 0.62
CA ASP A 87 3.40 -14.74 1.52
C ASP A 87 3.85 -14.57 2.99
N GLU A 88 5.16 -14.42 3.22
CA GLU A 88 5.69 -14.11 4.56
C GLU A 88 5.18 -12.76 5.08
N VAL A 89 5.07 -11.75 4.22
CA VAL A 89 4.51 -10.45 4.60
C VAL A 89 3.04 -10.58 4.96
N LEU A 90 2.24 -11.25 4.13
CA LEU A 90 0.79 -11.44 4.35
C LEU A 90 0.47 -12.30 5.58
N ALA A 91 1.41 -13.15 6.01
CA ALA A 91 1.31 -13.94 7.22
C ALA A 91 1.63 -13.16 8.51
N ALA A 92 2.18 -11.95 8.42
CA ALA A 92 2.57 -11.16 9.58
C ALA A 92 1.38 -10.78 10.48
N GLN A 93 1.59 -10.74 11.80
CA GLN A 93 0.61 -10.21 12.74
C GLN A 93 0.65 -8.68 12.74
N ALA A 94 0.09 -8.09 11.68
CA ALA A 94 0.17 -6.66 11.42
C ALA A 94 -0.40 -5.84 12.57
N PHE A 95 0.43 -4.94 13.10
CA PHE A 95 0.05 -3.90 14.04
C PHE A 95 -0.34 -2.61 13.30
N MET A 96 0.39 -2.26 12.24
CA MET A 96 0.06 -1.14 11.35
C MET A 96 0.29 -1.52 9.90
N LEU A 97 -0.55 -1.00 9.02
CA LEU A 97 -0.47 -1.17 7.57
C LEU A 97 -0.35 0.19 6.91
N PHE A 98 0.53 0.29 5.92
CA PHE A 98 0.72 1.49 5.12
C PHE A 98 0.41 1.20 3.67
N TYR A 99 -0.62 1.86 3.16
CA TYR A 99 -1.02 1.82 1.76
C TYR A 99 -0.73 3.15 1.09
N GLN A 100 -0.38 3.10 -0.19
CA GLN A 100 -0.19 4.28 -1.03
C GLN A 100 -1.17 4.27 -2.19
N ALA A 101 -1.66 5.46 -2.54
CA ALA A 101 -2.41 5.67 -3.76
C ALA A 101 -1.54 5.34 -4.98
N VAL A 102 -2.09 4.58 -5.93
CA VAL A 102 -1.50 4.51 -7.26
C VAL A 102 -2.01 5.72 -8.03
N GLY A 103 -1.15 6.70 -8.30
CA GLY A 103 -1.49 7.77 -9.23
C GLY A 103 -1.89 7.15 -10.57
N GLN A 104 -2.95 7.66 -11.21
CA GLN A 104 -3.21 7.34 -12.61
C GLN A 104 -1.96 7.76 -13.40
N GLN A 105 -1.08 6.81 -13.71
CA GLN A 105 0.05 7.09 -14.60
C GLN A 105 -0.54 7.42 -15.96
N GLY A 106 -0.54 8.70 -16.32
CA GLY A 106 -0.76 9.13 -17.69
C GLY A 106 0.25 8.43 -18.59
N GLY A 107 -0.23 7.79 -19.65
CA GLY A 107 0.58 6.98 -20.53
C GLY A 107 1.80 7.75 -21.04
N GLU A 108 2.99 7.23 -20.74
CA GLU A 108 4.21 7.61 -21.44
C GLU A 108 4.12 7.04 -22.87
N SER A 109 3.73 7.91 -23.81
CA SER A 109 3.88 7.64 -25.23
C SER A 109 5.36 7.48 -25.54
N GLY A 110 5.73 6.29 -26.04
CA GLY A 110 7.08 6.00 -26.50
C GLY A 110 7.60 7.05 -27.48
N GLY A 111 8.70 7.69 -27.11
CA GLY A 111 9.53 8.43 -28.04
C GLY A 111 10.42 7.44 -28.80
N GLU A 112 10.03 7.09 -30.01
CA GLU A 112 10.94 6.55 -31.02
C GLU A 112 12.10 7.54 -31.23
N SER A 113 13.31 7.14 -30.88
CA SER A 113 14.52 7.80 -31.36
C SER A 113 14.94 7.11 -32.65
N GLY A 114 14.65 7.78 -33.77
CA GLY A 114 15.10 7.39 -35.09
C GLY A 114 16.63 7.33 -35.15
N GLY A 115 17.15 6.29 -35.79
CA GLY A 115 18.55 6.19 -36.13
C GLY A 115 18.92 7.20 -37.21
N GLU A 116 20.11 7.78 -37.09
CA GLU A 116 20.71 8.59 -38.14
C GLU A 116 22.06 8.00 -38.52
N SER A 117 22.13 7.56 -39.77
CA SER A 117 23.31 7.06 -40.46
C SER A 117 24.05 8.23 -41.14
N GLY A 118 25.36 8.33 -40.90
CA GLY A 118 26.33 9.07 -41.70
C GLY A 118 27.71 8.73 -41.14
N GLY A 119 28.67 8.17 -41.85
CA GLY A 119 29.00 8.39 -43.25
C GLY A 119 30.21 9.32 -43.31
N GLU A 120 31.40 8.78 -43.01
CA GLU A 120 32.72 8.99 -43.63
C GLU A 120 33.79 8.20 -42.86
#